data_AF-A0A0M1JIW3-F1
#
_entry.id   AF-A0A0M1JIW3-F1
#
_cell.length_a   1.000
_cell.length_b   1.000
_cell.length_c   1.000
_cell.angle_alpha   90.00
_cell.angle_beta   90.00
_cell.angle_gamma   90.00
#
_symmetry.space_group_name_H-M   'P 1'
#
loop_
_entity.id
_entity.type
_entity.pdbx_description
1 polymer ?
#
loop_
_entity_poly.entity_id
_entity_poly.type
_entity_poly.pdbx_seq_one_letter_code
_entity_poly.pdbx_strand_id
1 'polypeptide(L)'
;MKKLQELFAVERDIKEVERWIFSLAPLAIAFIFFVIFLFPVETQKKDIIYVIGLTAGFTGLQTYWIIRGWKRNEGMTIILGFLGIGLAIAAAITYLYVYG
;
A
#
# COMPACT_ATOMS: atom_id res chain seq x y z
N MET A 1 -6.15 23.82 -12.69
CA MET A 1 -6.99 24.22 -11.54
C MET A 1 -8.35 23.54 -11.52
N LYS A 2 -9.11 23.47 -12.63
CA LYS A 2 -10.43 22.78 -12.67
C LYS A 2 -10.40 21.33 -12.16
N LYS A 3 -9.44 20.52 -12.63
CA LYS A 3 -9.27 19.13 -12.17
C LYS A 3 -9.06 19.01 -10.66
N LEU A 4 -8.25 19.88 -10.05
CA LEU A 4 -8.00 19.85 -8.61
C LEU A 4 -9.27 20.17 -7.81
N GLN A 5 -10.07 21.13 -8.29
CA GLN A 5 -11.36 21.45 -7.68
C GLN A 5 -12.35 20.29 -7.80
N GLU A 6 -12.37 19.62 -8.96
CA GLU A 6 -13.20 18.42 -9.17
C GLU A 6 -12.78 17.25 -8.25
N LEU A 7 -11.49 17.08 -7.95
CA LEU A 7 -11.01 16.04 -7.02
C LEU A 7 -11.59 16.19 -5.61
N PHE A 8 -11.82 17.43 -5.17
CA PHE A 8 -12.30 17.72 -3.80
C PHE A 8 -13.81 18.00 -3.72
N ALA A 9 -14.49 18.07 -4.86
CA ALA A 9 -15.94 18.26 -4.93
C ALA A 9 -16.72 16.95 -4.78
N VAL A 10 -16.06 15.80 -5.01
CA VAL A 10 -16.70 14.47 -4.93
C VAL A 10 -16.75 14.00 -3.48
N GLU A 11 -17.96 13.69 -3.00
CA GLU A 11 -18.18 13.14 -1.67
C GLU A 11 -17.75 11.67 -1.60
N ARG A 12 -17.16 11.26 -0.48
CA ARG A 12 -16.58 9.92 -0.31
C ARG A 12 -17.68 8.87 -0.10
N ASP A 13 -17.76 7.90 -1.00
CA ASP A 13 -18.67 6.75 -0.88
C ASP A 13 -18.23 5.83 0.26
N ILE A 14 -19.14 5.47 1.17
CA ILE A 14 -18.87 4.53 2.28
C ILE A 14 -18.38 3.16 1.75
N LYS A 15 -18.83 2.75 0.56
CA LYS A 15 -18.38 1.51 -0.10
C LYS A 15 -16.93 1.57 -0.58
N GLU A 16 -16.28 2.72 -0.49
CA GLU A 16 -14.87 2.85 -0.85
C GLU A 16 -13.96 2.16 0.16
N VAL A 17 -14.25 2.28 1.46
CA VAL A 17 -13.53 1.57 2.52
C VAL A 17 -13.70 0.06 2.35
N GLU A 18 -14.92 -0.39 2.07
CA GLU A 18 -15.21 -1.80 1.80
C GLU A 18 -14.39 -2.32 0.61
N ARG A 19 -14.38 -1.59 -0.51
CA ARG A 19 -13.56 -1.95 -1.68
C ARG A 19 -12.07 -1.94 -1.37
N TRP A 20 -11.61 -1.02 -0.53
CA TRP A 20 -10.23 -0.97 -0.05
C TRP A 20 -9.88 -2.21 0.77
N ILE A 21 -10.73 -2.61 1.71
CA ILE A 21 -10.54 -3.83 2.50
C ILE A 21 -10.52 -5.06 1.58
N PHE A 22 -11.46 -5.18 0.63
CA PHE A 22 -11.47 -6.32 -0.30
C PHE A 22 -10.24 -6.35 -1.21
N SER A 23 -9.66 -5.20 -1.55
CA SER A 23 -8.42 -5.14 -2.32
C SER A 23 -7.19 -5.68 -1.55
N LEU A 24 -7.29 -5.84 -0.22
CA LEU A 24 -6.26 -6.50 0.57
C LEU A 24 -6.23 -8.02 0.37
N ALA A 25 -7.34 -8.65 -0.02
CA ALA A 25 -7.40 -10.09 -0.21
C ALA A 25 -6.37 -10.63 -1.22
N PRO A 26 -6.28 -10.12 -2.47
CA PRO A 26 -5.26 -10.56 -3.42
C PRO A 26 -3.83 -10.24 -2.93
N LEU A 27 -3.64 -9.12 -2.22
CA LEU A 27 -2.34 -8.77 -1.63
C LEU A 27 -1.94 -9.76 -0.53
N ALA A 28 -2.88 -10.13 0.35
CA ALA A 28 -2.65 -11.10 1.42
C ALA A 28 -2.32 -12.48 0.85
N ILE A 29 -3.03 -12.92 -0.19
CA ILE A 29 -2.72 -14.17 -0.90
C ILE A 29 -1.30 -14.12 -1.47
N ALA A 30 -0.93 -13.05 -2.18
CA ALA A 30 0.42 -12.88 -2.73
C ALA A 30 1.49 -12.89 -1.63
N PHE A 31 1.22 -12.24 -0.48
CA PHE A 31 2.13 -12.21 0.65
C PHE A 31 2.30 -13.59 1.32
N ILE A 32 1.23 -14.38 1.44
CA ILE A 32 1.30 -15.76 1.92
C ILE A 32 2.22 -16.59 1.02
N PHE A 33 2.04 -16.51 -0.31
CA PHE A 33 2.93 -17.20 -1.24
C PHE A 33 4.38 -16.73 -1.10
N PHE A 34 4.61 -15.42 -0.99
CA PHE A 34 5.93 -14.86 -0.76
C PHE A 34 6.59 -15.44 0.51
N VAL A 35 5.85 -15.55 1.61
CA VAL A 35 6.35 -16.15 2.86
C VAL A 35 6.65 -17.63 2.68
N ILE A 36 5.74 -18.40 2.09
CA ILE A 36 5.92 -19.85 1.86
C ILE A 36 7.15 -20.11 1.00
N PHE A 37 7.36 -19.32 -0.06
CA PHE A 37 8.52 -19.49 -0.95
C PHE A 37 9.83 -19.02 -0.31
N LEU A 38 9.80 -18.00 0.54
CA LEU A 38 11.01 -17.53 1.23
C LEU A 38 11.37 -18.38 2.45
N PHE A 39 10.40 -19.05 3.06
CA PHE A 39 10.58 -19.86 4.27
C PHE A 39 11.74 -20.87 4.15
N PRO A 40 11.82 -21.72 3.10
CA PRO A 40 12.91 -22.70 2.97
C PRO A 40 14.25 -22.11 2.54
N VAL A 41 14.32 -20.85 2.11
CA VAL A 41 15.53 -20.24 1.56
C VAL A 41 16.45 -19.78 2.69
N GLU A 42 17.59 -20.42 2.93
CA GLU A 42 18.56 -19.98 3.94
C GLU A 42 19.33 -18.72 3.49
N THR A 43 18.98 -17.56 4.04
CA THR A 43 19.68 -16.29 3.81
C THR A 43 19.97 -15.59 5.12
N GLN A 44 21.06 -14.83 5.15
CA GLN A 44 21.30 -13.88 6.22
C GLN A 44 20.34 -12.70 6.04
N LYS A 45 19.58 -12.36 7.08
CA LYS A 45 18.61 -11.25 7.13
C LYS A 45 17.27 -11.47 6.38
N LYS A 46 16.63 -12.64 6.53
CA LYS A 46 15.28 -12.93 5.98
C LYS A 46 14.22 -11.93 6.43
N ASP A 47 14.31 -11.45 7.66
CA ASP A 47 13.47 -10.43 8.27
C ASP A 47 13.45 -9.13 7.46
N ILE A 48 14.60 -8.66 6.99
CA ILE A 48 14.69 -7.51 6.10
C ILE A 48 13.97 -7.75 4.78
N ILE A 49 14.13 -8.94 4.20
CA ILE A 49 13.45 -9.32 2.96
C ILE A 49 11.93 -9.32 3.17
N TYR A 50 11.45 -9.79 4.32
CA TYR A 50 10.02 -9.72 4.67
C TYR A 50 9.52 -8.29 4.79
N VAL A 51 10.27 -7.41 5.46
CA VAL A 51 9.90 -6.00 5.64
C VAL A 51 9.87 -5.26 4.30
N ILE A 52 10.89 -5.45 3.45
CA ILE A 52 10.94 -4.85 2.12
C ILE A 52 9.81 -5.39 1.24
N GLY A 53 9.58 -6.70 1.25
CA GLY A 53 8.52 -7.34 0.48
C GLY A 53 7.12 -6.85 0.88
N LEU A 54 6.85 -6.76 2.18
CA LEU A 54 5.61 -6.21 2.72
C LEU A 54 5.42 -4.75 2.32
N THR A 55 6.48 -3.95 2.45
CA THR A 55 6.46 -2.53 2.08
C THR A 55 6.20 -2.34 0.58
N ALA A 56 6.84 -3.13 -0.27
CA ALA A 56 6.65 -3.10 -1.72
C ALA A 56 5.21 -3.51 -2.09
N GLY A 57 4.69 -4.59 -1.50
CA GLY A 57 3.32 -5.04 -1.73
C GLY A 57 2.27 -4.00 -1.32
N PHE A 58 2.42 -3.43 -0.13
CA PHE A 58 1.51 -2.39 0.36
C PHE A 58 1.61 -1.10 -0.47
N THR A 59 2.82 -0.68 -0.85
CA THR A 59 3.04 0.49 -1.71
C THR A 59 2.41 0.30 -3.09
N GLY A 60 2.52 -0.90 -3.67
CA GLY A 60 1.84 -1.26 -4.92
C GLY A 60 0.32 -1.13 -4.81
N LEU A 61 -0.26 -1.60 -3.71
CA LEU A 61 -1.69 -1.45 -3.44
C LEU A 61 -2.10 0.03 -3.33
N GLN A 62 -1.37 0.84 -2.56
CA GLN A 62 -1.66 2.27 -2.43
C GLN A 62 -1.52 3.01 -3.75
N THR A 63 -0.54 2.62 -4.57
CA THR A 63 -0.34 3.18 -5.93
C THR A 63 -1.56 2.89 -6.81
N TYR A 64 -2.13 1.69 -6.74
CA TYR A 64 -3.40 1.37 -7.42
C TYR A 64 -4.53 2.31 -6.99
N TRP A 65 -4.68 2.57 -5.69
CA TRP A 65 -5.70 3.47 -5.15
C TRP A 65 -5.50 4.93 -5.55
N ILE A 66 -4.25 5.41 -5.60
CA ILE A 66 -3.92 6.74 -6.11
C ILE A 66 -4.33 6.89 -7.58
N ILE A 67 -3.94 5.93 -8.43
CA ILE A 67 -4.26 5.98 -9.86
C ILE A 67 -5.76 5.89 -10.09
N ARG A 68 -6.45 5.02 -9.33
CA ARG A 68 -7.91 4.89 -9.41
C ARG A 68 -8.60 6.18 -8.96
N GLY A 69 -8.20 6.74 -7.82
CA GLY A 69 -8.77 7.99 -7.30
C GLY A 69 -8.56 9.14 -8.27
N TRP A 70 -7.41 9.20 -8.94
CA TRP A 70 -7.15 10.18 -10.01
C TRP A 70 -8.09 10.04 -11.21
N LYS A 71 -8.38 8.81 -11.62
CA LYS A 71 -9.33 8.54 -12.71
C LYS A 71 -10.78 8.85 -12.33
N ARG A 72 -11.15 8.68 -11.06
CA ARG A 72 -12.54 8.83 -10.57
C ARG A 72 -12.82 10.17 -9.89
N ASN A 73 -11.85 11.08 -9.88
CA ASN A 73 -11.93 12.36 -9.17
C ASN A 73 -12.13 12.23 -7.64
N GLU A 74 -11.57 11.18 -7.04
CA GLU A 74 -11.66 10.93 -5.59
C GLU A 74 -10.37 11.47 -4.91
N GLY A 75 -10.34 12.78 -4.63
CA GLY A 75 -9.18 13.48 -4.08
C GLY A 75 -8.74 12.96 -2.71
N MET A 76 -9.71 12.61 -1.86
CA MET A 76 -9.45 12.04 -0.53
C MET A 76 -8.69 10.71 -0.63
N THR A 77 -9.04 9.87 -1.61
CA THR A 77 -8.43 8.56 -1.84
C THR A 77 -6.98 8.67 -2.28
N ILE A 78 -6.67 9.69 -3.08
CA ILE A 78 -5.30 10.01 -3.46
C ILE A 78 -4.46 10.41 -2.24
N ILE A 79 -4.98 11.30 -1.39
CA ILE A 79 -4.28 11.76 -0.18
C ILE A 79 -4.03 10.59 0.77
N LEU A 80 -5.05 9.76 1.02
CA LEU A 80 -4.92 8.57 1.87
C LEU A 80 -3.91 7.58 1.29
N GLY A 81 -3.87 7.42 -0.04
CA GLY A 81 -2.88 6.61 -0.72
C GLY A 81 -1.45 7.09 -0.46
N PHE A 82 -1.18 8.39 -0.63
CA PHE A 82 0.13 8.97 -0.36
C PHE A 82 0.53 8.85 1.12
N LEU A 83 -0.40 9.09 2.03
CA LEU A 83 -0.17 8.90 3.47
C LEU A 83 0.16 7.43 3.78
N GLY A 84 -0.56 6.49 3.18
CA GLY A 84 -0.30 5.06 3.33
C GLY A 84 1.10 4.66 2.85
N ILE A 85 1.54 5.17 1.69
CA ILE A 85 2.90 4.95 1.18
C ILE A 85 3.94 5.55 2.14
N GLY A 86 3.74 6.80 2.57
CA GLY A 86 4.63 7.49 3.50
C GLY A 86 4.81 6.71 4.81
N LEU A 87 3.71 6.20 5.38
CA LEU A 87 3.74 5.38 6.59
C LEU A 87 4.46 4.04 6.37
N ALA A 88 4.21 3.35 5.26
CA ALA A 88 4.87 2.08 4.96
C ALA A 88 6.38 2.25 4.78
N ILE A 89 6.82 3.27 4.05
CA ILE A 89 8.24 3.58 3.87
C ILE A 89 8.87 4.00 5.20
N ALA A 90 8.22 4.86 5.97
CA ALA A 90 8.74 5.29 7.28
C ALA A 90 8.91 4.10 8.23
N ALA A 91 7.95 3.19 8.28
CA ALA A 91 8.05 1.96 9.06
C ALA A 91 9.21 1.06 8.60
N ALA A 92 9.38 0.89 7.28
CA ALA A 92 10.48 0.11 6.72
C ALA A 92 11.85 0.71 7.05
N ILE A 93 12.02 2.02 6.87
CA ILE A 93 13.26 2.73 7.19
C ILE A 93 13.55 2.63 8.69
N THR A 94 12.54 2.81 9.54
CA THR A 94 12.69 2.68 10.99
C THR A 94 13.17 1.27 11.37
N TYR A 95 12.58 0.24 10.77
CA TYR A 95 13.01 -1.13 10.98
C TYR A 95 14.46 -1.36 10.55
N LEU A 96 14.81 -0.91 9.34
CA LEU A 96 16.18 -1.04 8.83
C LEU A 96 17.20 -0.28 9.68
N TYR A 97 16.83 0.87 10.25
CA TYR A 97 17.72 1.63 11.12
C TYR A 97 17.97 0.92 12.47
N VAL A 98 16.95 0.21 12.99
CA VAL A 98 17.04 -0.46 14.30
C VAL A 98 17.66 -1.86 14.21
N TYR A 99 17.38 -2.60 13.13
CA TYR A 99 17.72 -4.02 13.00
C TYR A 99 18.63 -4.35 11.81
N GLY A 100 18.89 -3.40 10.91
CA GLY A 100 19.73 -3.58 9.72
C GLY A 100 21.22 -3.53 10.00
#